data_AF-A0A1J5QTY7-F1
#
_entry.id   AF-A0A1J5QTY7-F1
#
_cell.length_a   1.000
_cell.length_b   1.000
_cell.length_c   1.000
_cell.angle_alpha   90.00
_cell.angle_beta   90.00
_cell.angle_gamma   90.00
#
_symmetry.space_group_name_H-M   'P 1'
#
loop_
_entity.id
_entity.type
_entity.pdbx_description
1 polymer ?
#
loop_
_entity_poly.entity_id
_entity_poly.type
_entity_poly.pdbx_seq_one_letter_code
_entity_poly.pdbx_strand_id
1 'polypeptide(L)'
;MDNTGRRAIAAWLFICCLMVFATLVVGGVTRLTHSGLSIVRWQPIVGTVPPLTQADWQRTFAQYQKTPEYQQVNRHMDIGEFKHIFWWEYAHRLLGRSIGLVFLLPFLYFLARRRVDRALAPRLAGIFVLGGLQGAMGWYMVKSGLVEDPRVSQYRLTAHLGLAFVIFTAMFWVALGLINEREKTSRHDGLASLQRFAAWLALIVFVMVLAGGFLAGLHGGLAYNTFPSMNGHFVPPDMFALSPWFANFFNNPSTAQFDHRLIAWLLILLVPAFWLRSWRVTLAPRARLAANLLLLVFALQVGLGISTLLLVVPVPLAALHQDVAMVVFATVLWVNHELRVLR
;
A
#
# COMPACT_ATOMS: atom_id res chain seq x y z
N MET A 1 14.57 -16.94 -23.18
CA MET A 1 14.46 -15.48 -23.44
C MET A 1 15.85 -14.85 -23.54
N ASP A 2 16.07 -13.91 -24.46
CA ASP A 2 17.32 -13.13 -24.59
C ASP A 2 17.41 -12.02 -23.51
N ASN A 3 18.61 -11.48 -23.29
CA ASN A 3 18.84 -10.46 -22.27
C ASN A 3 18.05 -9.17 -22.50
N THR A 4 17.85 -8.78 -23.75
CA THR A 4 17.06 -7.61 -24.13
C THR A 4 15.58 -7.80 -23.79
N GLY A 5 15.00 -8.97 -24.08
CA GLY A 5 13.63 -9.32 -23.72
C GLY A 5 13.41 -9.36 -22.20
N ARG A 6 14.36 -9.92 -21.44
CA ARG A 6 14.30 -9.93 -19.96
C ARG A 6 14.25 -8.53 -19.38
N ARG A 7 15.14 -7.64 -19.82
CA ARG A 7 15.22 -6.25 -19.36
C ARG A 7 13.96 -5.46 -19.72
N ALA A 8 13.43 -5.67 -20.92
CA ALA A 8 12.18 -5.02 -21.35
C ALA A 8 10.97 -5.44 -20.47
N ILE A 9 10.83 -6.72 -20.17
CA ILE A 9 9.76 -7.21 -19.28
C ILE A 9 9.96 -6.69 -17.85
N ALA A 10 11.21 -6.66 -17.36
CA ALA A 10 11.48 -6.12 -16.03
C ALA A 10 11.14 -4.63 -15.92
N ALA A 11 11.54 -3.82 -16.91
CA ALA A 11 11.21 -2.40 -16.97
C ALA A 11 9.69 -2.18 -16.99
N TRP A 12 8.97 -2.95 -17.80
CA TRP A 12 7.50 -2.93 -17.84
C TRP A 12 6.87 -3.26 -16.46
N LEU A 13 7.36 -4.29 -15.77
CA LEU A 13 6.88 -4.62 -14.42
C LEU A 13 7.22 -3.54 -13.39
N PHE A 14 8.41 -2.92 -13.46
CA PHE A 14 8.73 -1.78 -12.60
C PHE A 14 7.85 -0.55 -12.87
N ILE A 15 7.49 -0.29 -14.12
CA ILE A 15 6.49 0.73 -14.48
C ILE A 15 5.14 0.39 -13.82
N CYS A 16 4.69 -0.86 -13.89
CA CYS A 16 3.46 -1.29 -13.21
C CYS A 16 3.55 -1.11 -11.68
N CYS A 17 4.68 -1.45 -11.06
CA CYS A 17 4.93 -1.20 -9.63
C CYS A 17 4.87 0.29 -9.28
N LEU A 18 5.46 1.16 -10.11
CA LEU A 18 5.40 2.61 -9.94
C LEU A 18 3.96 3.13 -10.05
N MET A 19 3.15 2.58 -10.97
CA MET A 19 1.74 2.94 -11.07
C MET A 19 0.93 2.47 -9.86
N VAL A 20 1.20 1.28 -9.31
CA VAL A 20 0.60 0.82 -8.04
C VAL A 20 0.97 1.77 -6.90
N PHE A 21 2.24 2.17 -6.81
CA PHE A 21 2.69 3.17 -5.84
C PHE A 21 1.97 4.51 -6.00
N ALA A 22 1.88 5.04 -7.22
CA ALA A 22 1.15 6.27 -7.51
C ALA A 22 -0.35 6.15 -7.15
N THR A 23 -0.96 4.99 -7.42
CA THR A 23 -2.36 4.71 -7.06
C THR A 23 -2.53 4.70 -5.54
N LEU A 24 -1.56 4.14 -4.79
CA LEU A 24 -1.56 4.16 -3.33
C LEU A 24 -1.46 5.59 -2.78
N VAL A 25 -0.59 6.43 -3.35
CA VAL A 25 -0.44 7.85 -2.96
C VAL A 25 -1.76 8.59 -3.15
N VAL A 26 -2.33 8.54 -4.36
CA VAL A 26 -3.58 9.23 -4.69
C VAL A 26 -4.75 8.64 -3.90
N GLY A 27 -4.79 7.33 -3.71
CA GLY A 27 -5.80 6.64 -2.91
C GLY A 27 -5.74 7.00 -1.42
N GLY A 28 -4.53 7.14 -0.86
CA GLY A 28 -4.31 7.61 0.51
C GLY A 28 -4.87 9.01 0.72
N VAL A 29 -4.55 9.94 -0.17
CA VAL A 29 -5.09 11.31 -0.14
C VAL A 29 -6.60 11.32 -0.35
N THR A 30 -7.12 10.56 -1.32
CA THR A 30 -8.57 10.43 -1.59
C THR A 30 -9.32 10.00 -0.33
N ARG A 31 -8.77 9.08 0.44
CA ARG A 31 -9.37 8.64 1.70
C ARG A 31 -9.23 9.67 2.81
N LEU A 32 -8.04 10.24 3.01
CA LEU A 32 -7.77 11.19 4.09
C LEU A 32 -8.53 12.52 3.92
N THR A 33 -8.92 12.84 2.69
CA THR A 33 -9.73 14.03 2.35
C THR A 33 -11.23 13.72 2.22
N HIS A 34 -11.68 12.51 2.58
CA HIS A 34 -13.08 12.09 2.45
C HIS A 34 -13.63 12.15 1.01
N SER A 35 -12.74 12.03 0.02
CA SER A 35 -13.08 12.11 -1.39
C SER A 35 -13.63 10.81 -1.97
N GLY A 36 -13.43 9.67 -1.30
CA GLY A 36 -13.65 8.32 -1.87
C GLY A 36 -15.09 7.92 -2.23
N LEU A 37 -16.08 8.80 -2.01
CA LEU A 37 -17.50 8.58 -2.28
C LEU A 37 -18.14 9.70 -3.13
N SER A 38 -17.34 10.59 -3.69
CA SER A 38 -17.79 11.67 -4.57
C SER A 38 -18.32 11.18 -5.93
N ILE A 39 -17.87 10.01 -6.42
CA ILE A 39 -18.33 9.36 -7.66
C ILE A 39 -19.23 8.17 -7.33
N VAL A 40 -20.53 8.47 -7.27
CA VAL A 40 -21.59 7.53 -6.84
C VAL A 40 -21.80 6.36 -7.81
N ARG A 41 -21.59 6.57 -9.12
CA ARG A 41 -21.89 5.57 -10.14
C ARG A 41 -20.65 4.80 -10.57
N TRP A 42 -20.73 3.47 -10.47
CA TRP A 42 -19.70 2.59 -11.03
C TRP A 42 -19.87 2.49 -12.55
N GLN A 43 -19.06 3.26 -13.27
CA GLN A 43 -19.00 3.26 -14.73
C GLN A 43 -17.56 2.97 -15.16
N PRO A 44 -17.19 1.70 -15.40
CA PRO A 44 -15.80 1.31 -15.70
C PRO A 44 -15.27 1.90 -17.00
N ILE A 45 -16.13 2.00 -18.01
CA ILE A 45 -15.79 2.45 -19.36
C ILE A 45 -16.16 3.93 -19.54
N VAL A 46 -17.45 4.27 -19.39
CA VAL A 46 -17.96 5.63 -19.61
C VAL A 46 -17.46 6.65 -18.57
N GLY A 47 -17.21 6.21 -17.33
CA GLY A 47 -16.68 7.06 -16.26
C GLY A 47 -15.18 7.37 -16.37
N THR A 48 -14.60 7.24 -17.57
CA THR A 48 -13.24 7.69 -17.92
C THR A 48 -13.22 9.12 -18.43
N VAL A 49 -14.36 9.67 -18.83
CA VAL A 49 -14.50 11.08 -19.21
C VAL A 49 -15.08 11.83 -18.00
N PRO A 50 -14.40 12.87 -17.48
CA PRO A 50 -14.94 13.66 -16.38
C PRO A 50 -16.06 14.60 -16.87
N PRO A 51 -16.86 15.20 -15.98
CA PRO A 51 -17.82 16.23 -16.36
C PRO A 51 -17.13 17.38 -17.13
N LEU A 52 -17.59 17.67 -18.34
CA LEU A 52 -16.95 18.66 -19.24
C LEU A 52 -17.71 19.98 -19.25
N THR A 53 -19.03 19.95 -19.09
CA THR A 53 -19.88 21.14 -19.09
C THR A 53 -20.34 21.51 -17.67
N GLN A 54 -20.75 22.76 -17.48
CA GLN A 54 -21.34 23.21 -16.21
C GLN A 54 -22.59 22.39 -15.85
N ALA A 55 -23.40 22.00 -16.84
CA ALA A 55 -24.55 21.14 -16.64
C ALA A 55 -24.17 19.73 -16.14
N ASP A 56 -23.07 19.15 -16.65
CA ASP A 56 -22.57 17.85 -16.17
C ASP A 56 -22.13 17.92 -14.72
N TRP A 57 -21.43 19.00 -14.35
CA TRP A 57 -20.99 19.23 -12.97
C TRP A 57 -22.17 19.36 -12.02
N GLN A 58 -23.19 20.14 -12.37
CA GLN A 58 -24.40 20.29 -11.57
C GLN A 58 -25.14 18.95 -11.41
N ARG A 59 -25.26 18.16 -12.48
CA ARG A 59 -25.88 16.82 -12.41
C ARG A 59 -25.12 15.87 -11.49
N THR A 60 -23.80 15.89 -11.56
CA THR A 60 -22.94 15.02 -10.72
C THR A 60 -22.99 15.46 -9.27
N PHE A 61 -22.92 16.76 -9.00
CA PHE A 61 -23.03 17.31 -7.65
C PHE A 61 -24.40 17.01 -7.03
N ALA A 62 -25.49 17.18 -7.78
CA ALA A 62 -26.84 16.83 -7.33
C ALA A 62 -27.01 15.33 -6.99
N GLN A 63 -26.18 14.45 -7.56
CA GLN A 63 -26.13 13.04 -7.16
C GLN A 63 -25.35 12.85 -5.87
N TYR A 64 -24.22 13.53 -5.73
CA TYR A 64 -23.43 13.51 -4.50
C TYR A 64 -24.23 14.06 -3.30
N GLN A 65 -25.05 15.09 -3.49
CA GLN A 65 -25.92 15.67 -2.45
C GLN A 65 -26.93 14.67 -1.86
N LYS A 66 -27.22 13.57 -2.58
CA LYS A 66 -28.12 12.51 -2.13
C LYS A 66 -27.39 11.44 -1.31
N THR A 67 -26.06 11.49 -1.21
CA THR A 67 -25.28 10.47 -0.49
C THR A 67 -25.25 10.74 1.02
N PRO A 68 -25.07 9.70 1.85
CA PRO A 68 -24.84 9.87 3.29
C PRO A 68 -23.63 10.77 3.60
N GLU A 69 -22.56 10.70 2.80
CA GLU A 69 -21.36 11.53 2.96
C GLU A 69 -21.70 13.03 2.89
N TYR A 70 -22.46 13.46 1.88
CA TYR A 70 -22.90 14.85 1.81
C TYR A 70 -23.83 15.21 2.97
N GLN A 71 -24.79 14.36 3.29
CA GLN A 71 -25.80 14.69 4.29
C GLN A 71 -25.25 14.76 5.72
N GLN A 72 -24.25 13.93 6.04
CA GLN A 72 -23.73 13.76 7.40
C GLN A 72 -22.38 14.46 7.62
N VAL A 73 -21.52 14.52 6.60
CA VAL A 73 -20.14 15.05 6.73
C VAL A 73 -20.00 16.39 6.00
N ASN A 74 -20.50 16.47 4.77
CA ASN A 74 -20.21 17.59 3.85
C ASN A 74 -21.43 18.49 3.56
N ARG A 75 -22.35 18.66 4.51
CA ARG A 75 -23.70 19.25 4.30
C ARG A 75 -23.71 20.69 3.77
N HIS A 76 -22.61 21.40 3.95
CA HIS A 76 -22.44 22.79 3.53
C HIS A 76 -21.50 22.96 2.34
N MET A 77 -21.05 21.85 1.76
CA MET A 77 -20.09 21.85 0.66
C MET A 77 -20.70 22.47 -0.58
N ASP A 78 -19.96 23.39 -1.21
CA ASP A 78 -20.33 23.97 -2.50
C ASP A 78 -19.78 23.16 -3.69
N ILE A 79 -20.11 23.58 -4.93
CA ILE A 79 -19.65 22.87 -6.12
C ILE A 79 -18.15 23.02 -6.39
N GLY A 80 -17.52 24.09 -5.92
CA GLY A 80 -16.08 24.31 -6.03
C GLY A 80 -15.31 23.34 -5.13
N GLU A 81 -15.72 23.22 -3.88
CA GLU A 81 -15.20 22.24 -2.93
C GLU A 81 -15.47 20.80 -3.40
N PHE A 82 -16.67 20.53 -3.93
CA PHE A 82 -16.99 19.24 -4.53
C PHE A 82 -16.04 18.87 -5.67
N LYS A 83 -15.68 19.82 -6.55
CA LYS A 83 -14.72 19.57 -7.64
C LYS A 83 -13.36 19.13 -7.10
N HIS A 84 -12.91 19.68 -5.97
CA HIS A 84 -11.64 19.29 -5.36
C HIS A 84 -11.63 17.82 -4.95
N ILE A 85 -12.66 17.36 -4.23
CA ILE A 85 -12.77 15.95 -3.83
C ILE A 85 -13.01 15.02 -5.02
N PHE A 86 -13.79 15.48 -6.01
CA PHE A 86 -14.04 14.73 -7.24
C PHE A 86 -12.74 14.41 -7.99
N TRP A 87 -11.84 15.38 -8.13
CA TRP A 87 -10.60 15.18 -8.89
C TRP A 87 -9.68 14.16 -8.24
N TRP A 88 -9.61 14.10 -6.90
CA TRP A 88 -8.85 13.07 -6.19
C TRP A 88 -9.39 11.67 -6.49
N GLU A 89 -10.70 11.48 -6.34
CA GLU A 89 -11.32 10.18 -6.59
C GLU A 89 -11.25 9.79 -8.08
N TYR A 90 -11.49 10.74 -8.98
CA TYR A 90 -11.37 10.53 -10.42
C TYR A 90 -9.95 10.10 -10.80
N ALA A 91 -8.92 10.80 -10.32
CA ALA A 91 -7.53 10.46 -10.58
C ALA A 91 -7.19 9.06 -10.05
N HIS A 92 -7.61 8.74 -8.83
CA HIS A 92 -7.41 7.42 -8.23
C HIS A 92 -8.04 6.31 -9.08
N ARG A 93 -9.30 6.48 -9.50
CA ARG A 93 -10.02 5.51 -10.34
C ARG A 93 -9.42 5.39 -11.74
N LEU A 94 -9.01 6.50 -12.35
CA LEU A 94 -8.39 6.51 -13.67
C LEU A 94 -7.04 5.79 -13.66
N LEU A 95 -6.20 6.04 -12.65
CA LEU A 95 -4.94 5.33 -12.44
C LEU A 95 -5.17 3.82 -12.26
N GLY A 96 -6.13 3.42 -11.42
CA GLY A 96 -6.47 2.01 -11.23
C GLY A 96 -6.89 1.31 -12.54
N ARG A 97 -7.67 1.97 -13.40
CA ARG A 97 -8.07 1.43 -14.71
C ARG A 97 -6.90 1.37 -15.68
N SER A 98 -6.05 2.40 -15.72
CA SER A 98 -4.93 2.47 -16.65
C SER A 98 -3.88 1.39 -16.37
N ILE A 99 -3.67 1.00 -15.10
CA ILE A 99 -2.82 -0.16 -14.74
C ILE A 99 -3.26 -1.42 -15.48
N GLY A 100 -4.56 -1.69 -15.55
CA GLY A 100 -5.09 -2.87 -16.25
C GLY A 100 -4.69 -2.89 -17.73
N LEU A 101 -4.76 -1.75 -18.41
CA LEU A 101 -4.35 -1.61 -19.81
C LEU A 101 -2.84 -1.67 -19.99
N VAL A 102 -2.09 -0.96 -19.14
CA VAL A 102 -0.62 -0.94 -19.16
C VAL A 102 -0.04 -2.31 -18.81
N PHE A 103 -0.76 -3.15 -18.07
CA PHE A 103 -0.39 -4.54 -17.87
C PHE A 103 -0.80 -5.41 -19.06
N LEU A 104 -2.06 -5.37 -19.47
CA LEU A 104 -2.61 -6.30 -20.45
C LEU A 104 -1.97 -6.16 -21.83
N LEU A 105 -1.80 -4.94 -22.34
CA LEU A 105 -1.31 -4.73 -23.72
C LEU A 105 0.14 -5.22 -23.91
N PRO A 106 1.12 -4.85 -23.05
CA PRO A 106 2.46 -5.40 -23.15
C PRO A 106 2.49 -6.91 -22.88
N PHE A 107 1.67 -7.43 -21.97
CA PHE A 107 1.58 -8.87 -21.72
C PHE A 107 1.19 -9.64 -22.99
N LEU A 108 0.11 -9.23 -23.67
CA LEU A 108 -0.33 -9.83 -24.92
C LEU A 108 0.72 -9.68 -26.02
N TYR A 109 1.35 -8.50 -26.13
CA TYR A 109 2.43 -8.27 -27.07
C TYR A 109 3.61 -9.22 -26.86
N PHE A 110 4.10 -9.37 -25.63
CA PHE A 110 5.23 -10.26 -25.34
C PHE A 110 4.86 -11.73 -25.54
N LEU A 111 3.61 -12.12 -25.29
CA LEU A 111 3.11 -13.47 -25.56
C LEU A 111 3.06 -13.76 -27.07
N ALA A 112 2.48 -12.85 -27.86
CA ALA A 112 2.40 -12.96 -29.32
C ALA A 112 3.79 -13.01 -29.98
N ARG A 113 4.75 -12.24 -29.46
CA ARG A 113 6.14 -12.25 -29.93
C ARG A 113 6.97 -13.42 -29.40
N ARG A 114 6.37 -14.35 -28.65
CA ARG A 114 7.05 -15.49 -27.99
C ARG A 114 8.26 -15.04 -27.16
N ARG A 115 8.20 -13.83 -26.61
CA ARG A 115 9.26 -13.27 -25.77
C ARG A 115 9.14 -13.73 -24.32
N VAL A 116 7.96 -14.16 -23.87
CA VAL A 116 7.76 -14.70 -22.52
C VAL A 116 8.09 -16.20 -22.48
N ASP A 117 8.99 -16.59 -21.57
CA ASP A 117 9.29 -18.00 -21.33
C ASP A 117 8.05 -18.74 -20.76
N ARG A 118 7.88 -20.03 -21.11
CA ARG A 118 6.70 -20.85 -20.71
C ARG A 118 6.44 -20.88 -19.20
N ALA A 119 7.48 -20.80 -18.38
CA ALA A 119 7.37 -20.77 -16.92
C ALA A 119 6.98 -19.38 -16.35
N LEU A 120 7.22 -18.31 -17.11
CA LEU A 120 6.92 -16.93 -16.72
C LEU A 120 5.48 -16.54 -17.08
N ALA A 121 4.97 -17.04 -18.20
CA ALA A 121 3.60 -16.76 -18.67
C ALA A 121 2.50 -17.00 -17.61
N PRO A 122 2.42 -18.16 -16.92
CA PRO A 122 1.39 -18.38 -15.90
C PRO A 122 1.54 -17.45 -14.68
N ARG A 123 2.77 -17.02 -14.35
CA ARG A 123 2.99 -16.06 -13.26
C ARG A 123 2.45 -14.68 -13.60
N LEU A 124 2.71 -14.21 -14.83
CA LEU A 124 2.19 -12.93 -15.33
C LEU A 124 0.65 -12.96 -15.46
N ALA A 125 0.09 -14.08 -15.92
CA ALA A 125 -1.36 -14.26 -15.96
C ALA A 125 -1.97 -14.24 -14.55
N GLY A 126 -1.35 -14.91 -13.58
CA GLY A 126 -1.79 -14.86 -12.17
C GLY A 126 -1.75 -13.44 -11.59
N ILE A 127 -0.71 -12.66 -11.89
CA ILE A 127 -0.63 -11.25 -11.49
C ILE A 127 -1.76 -10.43 -12.12
N PHE A 128 -2.08 -10.65 -13.40
CA PHE A 128 -3.21 -9.99 -14.05
C PHE A 128 -4.55 -10.31 -13.38
N VAL A 129 -4.78 -11.57 -13.02
CA VAL A 129 -5.98 -12.00 -12.28
C VAL A 129 -6.04 -11.32 -10.91
N LEU A 130 -4.93 -11.25 -10.17
CA LEU A 130 -4.86 -10.50 -8.92
C LEU A 130 -5.20 -9.01 -9.13
N GLY A 131 -4.74 -8.39 -10.21
CA GLY A 131 -5.13 -7.03 -10.59
C GLY A 131 -6.63 -6.86 -10.84
N GLY A 132 -7.27 -7.84 -11.49
CA GLY A 132 -8.73 -7.87 -11.62
C GLY A 132 -9.44 -7.97 -10.27
N LEU A 133 -8.94 -8.82 -9.37
CA LEU A 133 -9.45 -8.94 -8.00
C LEU A 133 -9.25 -7.64 -7.20
N GLN A 134 -8.16 -6.90 -7.42
CA GLN A 134 -7.95 -5.58 -6.82
C GLN A 134 -9.04 -4.59 -7.23
N GLY A 135 -9.40 -4.58 -8.52
CA GLY A 135 -10.51 -3.77 -9.03
C GLY A 135 -11.87 -4.17 -8.41
N ALA A 136 -12.13 -5.48 -8.31
CA ALA A 136 -13.33 -6.00 -7.66
C ALA A 136 -13.40 -5.63 -6.17
N MET A 137 -12.27 -5.73 -5.46
CA MET A 137 -12.16 -5.33 -4.05
C MET A 137 -12.38 -3.83 -3.87
N GLY A 138 -11.84 -2.99 -4.76
CA GLY A 138 -12.07 -1.54 -4.75
C GLY A 138 -13.54 -1.18 -4.99
N TRP A 139 -14.23 -1.89 -5.90
CA TRP A 139 -15.68 -1.74 -6.07
C TRP A 139 -16.46 -2.15 -4.82
N TYR A 140 -16.12 -3.29 -4.22
CA TYR A 140 -16.74 -3.77 -2.98
C TYR A 140 -16.55 -2.79 -1.81
N MET A 141 -15.39 -2.14 -1.75
CA MET A 141 -15.05 -1.11 -0.78
C MET A 141 -15.92 0.16 -0.93
N VAL A 142 -16.14 0.64 -2.16
CA VAL A 142 -17.00 1.81 -2.42
C VAL A 142 -18.47 1.50 -2.19
N LYS A 143 -18.94 0.33 -2.65
CA LYS A 143 -20.36 -0.06 -2.53
C LYS A 143 -20.87 -0.03 -1.09
N SER A 144 -20.01 -0.31 -0.10
CA SER A 144 -20.37 -0.20 1.33
C SER A 144 -20.81 1.19 1.74
N GLY A 145 -20.09 2.22 1.28
CA GLY A 145 -20.22 3.59 1.80
C GLY A 145 -21.43 4.34 1.24
N LEU A 146 -22.18 3.73 0.32
CA LEU A 146 -23.28 4.39 -0.40
C LEU A 146 -24.67 4.07 0.17
N VAL A 147 -24.78 3.22 1.20
CA VAL A 147 -26.08 2.75 1.70
C VAL A 147 -26.50 3.42 3.01
N GLU A 148 -25.77 3.20 4.11
CA GLU A 148 -26.18 3.69 5.45
C GLU A 148 -25.05 4.40 6.21
N ASP A 149 -23.87 3.78 6.36
CA ASP A 149 -22.69 4.41 6.95
C ASP A 149 -21.74 4.88 5.84
N PRO A 150 -21.45 6.20 5.72
CA PRO A 150 -20.46 6.70 4.77
C PRO A 150 -19.05 6.13 5.00
N ARG A 151 -18.78 5.55 6.18
CA ARG A 151 -17.46 4.98 6.47
C ARG A 151 -17.23 3.69 5.70
N VAL A 152 -16.15 3.71 4.93
CA VAL A 152 -15.56 2.50 4.37
C VAL A 152 -15.08 1.61 5.51
N SER A 153 -15.63 0.41 5.61
CA SER A 153 -15.22 -0.60 6.61
C SER A 153 -13.70 -0.81 6.60
N GLN A 154 -13.08 -0.72 7.79
CA GLN A 154 -11.66 -0.95 8.01
C GLN A 154 -11.20 -2.31 7.47
N TYR A 155 -12.05 -3.34 7.52
CA TYR A 155 -11.76 -4.64 6.95
C TYR A 155 -11.58 -4.57 5.43
N ARG A 156 -12.45 -3.82 4.73
CA ARG A 156 -12.41 -3.68 3.27
C ARG A 156 -11.22 -2.82 2.85
N LEU A 157 -10.97 -1.73 3.58
CA LEU A 157 -9.80 -0.88 3.37
C LEU A 157 -8.51 -1.69 3.51
N THR A 158 -8.34 -2.41 4.62
CA THR A 158 -7.15 -3.21 4.89
C THR A 158 -6.99 -4.35 3.89
N ALA A 159 -8.06 -5.03 3.50
CA ALA A 159 -7.99 -6.09 2.49
C ALA A 159 -7.60 -5.53 1.10
N HIS A 160 -8.14 -4.38 0.70
CA HIS A 160 -7.76 -3.72 -0.56
C HIS A 160 -6.29 -3.27 -0.55
N LEU A 161 -5.81 -2.70 0.56
CA LEU A 161 -4.42 -2.32 0.74
C LEU A 161 -3.49 -3.54 0.72
N GLY A 162 -3.83 -4.59 1.48
CA GLY A 162 -3.06 -5.82 1.54
C GLY A 162 -2.92 -6.49 0.17
N LEU A 163 -4.00 -6.56 -0.60
CA LEU A 163 -3.98 -7.11 -1.96
C LEU A 163 -3.11 -6.27 -2.92
N ALA A 164 -3.11 -4.93 -2.79
CA ALA A 164 -2.19 -4.06 -3.53
C ALA A 164 -0.72 -4.39 -3.23
N PHE A 165 -0.37 -4.58 -1.96
CA PHE A 165 0.98 -4.96 -1.54
C PHE A 165 1.37 -6.35 -2.05
N VAL A 166 0.45 -7.32 -2.07
CA VAL A 166 0.69 -8.66 -2.64
C VAL A 166 0.97 -8.58 -4.15
N ILE A 167 0.17 -7.80 -4.89
CA ILE A 167 0.38 -7.57 -6.33
C ILE A 167 1.73 -6.89 -6.58
N PHE A 168 2.04 -5.85 -5.79
CA PHE A 168 3.34 -5.18 -5.83
C PHE A 168 4.48 -6.16 -5.59
N THR A 169 4.43 -6.99 -4.53
CA THR A 169 5.43 -8.01 -4.24
C THR A 169 5.62 -8.95 -5.43
N ALA A 170 4.52 -9.47 -6.00
CA ALA A 170 4.60 -10.41 -7.11
C ALA A 170 5.29 -9.80 -8.35
N MET A 171 4.92 -8.58 -8.74
CA MET A 171 5.54 -7.87 -9.86
C MET A 171 6.99 -7.50 -9.58
N PHE A 172 7.26 -6.88 -8.43
CA PHE A 172 8.58 -6.39 -8.03
C PHE A 172 9.57 -7.55 -7.92
N TRP A 173 9.15 -8.67 -7.32
CA TRP A 173 9.99 -9.86 -7.18
C TRP A 173 10.34 -10.51 -8.52
N VAL A 174 9.38 -10.57 -9.45
CA VAL A 174 9.63 -11.06 -10.81
C VAL A 174 10.58 -10.10 -11.56
N ALA A 175 10.36 -8.79 -11.46
CA ALA A 175 11.19 -7.78 -12.10
C ALA A 175 12.65 -7.84 -11.63
N LEU A 176 12.88 -7.91 -10.31
CA LEU A 176 14.21 -8.09 -9.71
C LEU A 176 14.90 -9.37 -10.23
N GLY A 177 14.16 -10.48 -10.32
CA GLY A 177 14.68 -11.73 -10.84
C GLY A 177 15.03 -11.71 -12.33
N LEU A 178 14.44 -10.79 -13.11
CA LEU A 178 14.72 -10.62 -14.52
C LEU A 178 15.97 -9.76 -14.78
N ILE A 179 16.22 -8.73 -13.96
CA ILE A 179 17.39 -7.84 -14.08
C ILE A 179 18.68 -8.41 -13.49
N ASN A 180 18.58 -9.20 -12.42
CA ASN A 180 19.76 -9.83 -11.84
C ASN A 180 20.04 -11.11 -12.62
N GLU A 181 21.06 -11.06 -13.49
CA GLU A 181 21.78 -12.28 -13.86
C GLU A 181 22.31 -12.85 -12.55
N ARG A 182 21.89 -14.07 -12.23
CA ARG A 182 22.26 -14.71 -10.98
C ARG A 182 23.76 -14.99 -11.03
N GLU A 183 24.58 -14.05 -10.58
CA GLU A 183 25.93 -14.39 -10.17
C GLU A 183 25.79 -15.50 -9.13
N LYS A 184 26.41 -16.63 -9.43
CA LYS A 184 26.46 -17.78 -8.53
C LYS A 184 27.32 -17.34 -7.34
N THR A 185 26.73 -16.60 -6.41
CA THR A 185 27.36 -16.37 -5.11
C THR A 185 27.52 -17.74 -4.47
N SER A 186 28.77 -18.17 -4.35
CA SER A 186 29.13 -19.38 -3.65
C SER A 186 28.49 -19.33 -2.27
N ARG A 187 27.94 -20.47 -1.79
CA ARG A 187 27.38 -20.56 -0.45
C ARG A 187 28.40 -20.00 0.54
N HIS A 188 28.12 -18.85 1.13
CA HIS A 188 28.89 -18.29 2.23
C HIS A 188 28.12 -18.51 3.52
N ASP A 189 28.86 -18.88 4.56
CA ASP A 189 28.30 -19.09 5.89
C ASP A 189 27.56 -17.82 6.35
N GLY A 190 26.30 -17.99 6.77
CA GLY A 190 25.46 -16.90 7.29
C GLY A 190 24.54 -16.18 6.29
N LEU A 191 24.78 -16.22 4.97
CA LEU A 191 23.90 -15.54 3.98
C LEU A 191 22.47 -16.08 4.02
N ALA A 192 22.29 -17.40 4.07
CA ALA A 192 20.96 -18.01 4.15
C ALA A 192 20.22 -17.63 5.45
N SER A 193 20.94 -17.48 6.57
CA SER A 193 20.35 -17.02 7.82
C SER A 193 19.93 -15.55 7.74
N LEU A 194 20.74 -14.70 7.11
CA LEU A 194 20.42 -13.30 6.91
C LEU A 194 19.24 -13.11 5.94
N GLN A 195 19.19 -13.91 4.87
CA GLN A 195 18.06 -13.96 3.96
C GLN A 195 16.77 -14.37 4.67
N ARG A 196 16.81 -15.41 5.52
CA ARG A 196 15.64 -15.79 6.34
C ARG A 196 15.20 -14.66 7.26
N PHE A 197 16.14 -13.94 7.87
CA PHE A 197 15.81 -12.77 8.70
C PHE A 197 15.15 -11.66 7.85
N ALA A 198 15.69 -11.32 6.68
CA ALA A 198 15.06 -10.35 5.78
C ALA A 198 13.65 -10.79 5.34
N ALA A 199 13.40 -12.09 5.16
CA ALA A 199 12.08 -12.61 4.78
C ALA A 199 11.07 -12.45 5.91
N TRP A 200 11.45 -12.78 7.14
CA TRP A 200 10.64 -12.52 8.33
C TRP A 200 10.41 -11.03 8.54
N LEU A 201 11.42 -10.20 8.31
CA LEU A 201 11.29 -8.75 8.40
C LEU A 201 10.29 -8.21 7.37
N ALA A 202 10.32 -8.70 6.13
CA ALA A 202 9.34 -8.36 5.11
C ALA A 202 7.91 -8.78 5.53
N LEU A 203 7.75 -9.96 6.13
CA LEU A 203 6.45 -10.39 6.65
C LEU A 203 5.95 -9.48 7.78
N ILE A 204 6.81 -9.12 8.74
CA ILE A 204 6.44 -8.23 9.85
C ILE A 204 6.09 -6.83 9.32
N VAL A 205 6.82 -6.31 8.34
CA VAL A 205 6.48 -5.03 7.67
C VAL A 205 5.13 -5.13 6.94
N PHE A 206 4.83 -6.26 6.30
CA PHE A 206 3.51 -6.47 5.70
C PHE A 206 2.40 -6.47 6.77
N VAL A 207 2.61 -7.16 7.91
CA VAL A 207 1.68 -7.11 9.04
C VAL A 207 1.52 -5.69 9.61
N MET A 208 2.62 -4.93 9.69
CA MET A 208 2.61 -3.51 10.11
C MET A 208 1.74 -2.65 9.19
N VAL A 209 1.80 -2.88 7.87
CA VAL A 209 0.96 -2.19 6.88
C VAL A 209 -0.52 -2.56 7.08
N LEU A 210 -0.84 -3.83 7.34
CA LEU A 210 -2.22 -4.24 7.63
C LEU A 210 -2.74 -3.61 8.92
N ALA A 211 -1.93 -3.59 9.98
CA ALA A 211 -2.26 -2.91 11.24
C ALA A 211 -2.47 -1.40 11.01
N GLY A 212 -1.63 -0.77 10.18
CA GLY A 212 -1.81 0.63 9.75
C GLY A 212 -3.11 0.85 8.98
N GLY A 213 -3.52 -0.10 8.13
CA GLY A 213 -4.80 -0.08 7.42
C GLY A 213 -6.01 -0.10 8.38
N PHE A 214 -5.96 -0.96 9.40
CA PHE A 214 -6.99 -1.01 10.44
C PHE A 214 -7.02 0.28 11.26
N LEU A 215 -5.84 0.73 11.72
CA LEU A 215 -5.70 1.98 12.48
C LEU A 215 -6.27 3.18 11.72
N ALA A 216 -5.91 3.31 10.45
CA ALA A 216 -6.46 4.34 9.60
C ALA A 216 -7.99 4.17 9.52
N GLY A 217 -8.48 2.99 9.13
CA GLY A 217 -9.91 2.69 8.96
C GLY A 217 -10.78 3.07 10.17
N LEU A 218 -10.26 2.87 11.37
CA LEU A 218 -10.91 3.20 12.64
C LEU A 218 -10.72 4.66 13.09
N HIS A 219 -9.96 5.47 12.34
CA HIS A 219 -9.53 6.82 12.73
C HIS A 219 -8.76 6.83 14.07
N GLY A 220 -8.14 5.71 14.46
CA GLY A 220 -7.47 5.57 15.76
C GLY A 220 -6.20 6.39 15.93
N GLY A 221 -5.70 7.03 14.87
CA GLY A 221 -4.63 8.02 14.97
C GLY A 221 -4.99 9.24 15.84
N LEU A 222 -6.29 9.46 16.09
CA LEU A 222 -6.83 10.55 16.92
C LEU A 222 -7.08 10.13 18.38
N ALA A 223 -6.88 8.86 18.76
CA ALA A 223 -7.23 8.37 20.09
C ALA A 223 -6.25 8.88 21.18
N TYR A 224 -4.95 8.67 20.97
CA TYR A 224 -3.90 9.12 21.88
C TYR A 224 -2.76 9.79 21.10
N ASN A 225 -2.46 11.07 21.34
CA ASN A 225 -1.47 11.83 20.56
C ASN A 225 -0.17 12.15 21.32
N THR A 226 0.16 11.35 22.35
CA THR A 226 1.47 11.35 23.01
C THR A 226 2.32 10.17 22.55
N PHE A 227 3.65 10.25 22.74
CA PHE A 227 4.61 9.17 22.49
C PHE A 227 5.80 9.26 23.47
N PRO A 228 6.34 8.15 24.00
CA PRO A 228 5.97 6.75 23.71
C PRO A 228 4.68 6.28 24.40
N SER A 229 4.28 6.92 25.50
CA SER A 229 3.03 6.60 26.20
C SER A 229 1.78 7.06 25.44
N MET A 230 0.63 6.52 25.81
CA MET A 230 -0.72 6.84 25.38
C MET A 230 -1.42 7.58 26.55
N ASN A 231 -1.26 8.91 26.59
CA ASN A 231 -1.70 9.80 27.66
C ASN A 231 -1.28 9.33 29.07
N GLY A 232 0.00 9.00 29.23
CA GLY A 232 0.56 8.53 30.51
C GLY A 232 0.51 7.02 30.73
N HIS A 233 -0.18 6.26 29.86
CA HIS A 233 -0.25 4.80 29.94
C HIS A 233 0.55 4.12 28.83
N PHE A 234 1.23 3.01 29.08
CA PHE A 234 1.86 2.24 27.98
C PHE A 234 0.87 1.33 27.25
N VAL A 235 -0.12 0.81 27.97
CA VAL A 235 -1.26 0.06 27.43
C VAL A 235 -2.50 0.92 27.64
N PRO A 236 -3.31 1.20 26.61
CA PRO A 236 -4.47 2.08 26.77
C PRO A 236 -5.52 1.41 27.68
N PRO A 237 -6.12 2.16 28.63
CA PRO A 237 -7.05 1.58 29.61
C PRO A 237 -8.33 1.02 28.99
N ASP A 238 -8.71 1.51 27.81
CA ASP A 238 -9.89 1.10 27.06
C ASP A 238 -9.61 -0.04 26.06
N MET A 239 -8.44 -0.69 26.10
CA MET A 239 -8.04 -1.75 25.15
C MET A 239 -9.05 -2.90 25.05
N PHE A 240 -9.76 -3.24 26.12
CA PHE A 240 -10.73 -4.35 26.13
C PHE A 240 -12.17 -3.88 26.37
N ALA A 241 -12.50 -2.64 25.97
CA ALA A 241 -13.81 -2.05 26.20
C ALA A 241 -14.95 -2.74 25.40
N LEU A 242 -14.65 -3.34 24.24
CA LEU A 242 -15.65 -4.04 23.42
C LEU A 242 -15.83 -5.50 23.85
N SER A 243 -17.06 -6.01 23.72
CA SER A 243 -17.41 -7.42 23.89
C SER A 243 -17.90 -8.01 22.56
N PRO A 244 -17.47 -9.23 22.19
CA PRO A 244 -16.48 -10.07 22.87
C PRO A 244 -15.06 -9.48 22.78
N TRP A 245 -14.17 -9.86 23.70
CA TRP A 245 -12.85 -9.22 23.90
C TRP A 245 -12.00 -9.16 22.62
N PHE A 246 -12.09 -10.16 21.75
CA PHE A 246 -11.31 -10.22 20.50
C PHE A 246 -11.75 -9.17 19.47
N ALA A 247 -12.94 -8.59 19.59
CA ALA A 247 -13.42 -7.53 18.70
C ALA A 247 -12.55 -6.26 18.81
N ASN A 248 -11.87 -6.05 19.95
CA ASN A 248 -11.06 -4.85 20.17
C ASN A 248 -9.89 -4.74 19.19
N PHE A 249 -9.21 -5.85 18.87
CA PHE A 249 -8.08 -5.86 17.94
C PHE A 249 -8.42 -5.35 16.52
N PHE A 250 -9.71 -5.35 16.15
CA PHE A 250 -10.16 -5.00 14.80
C PHE A 250 -11.17 -3.85 14.76
N ASN A 251 -11.80 -3.53 15.89
CA ASN A 251 -12.90 -2.55 15.96
C ASN A 251 -12.68 -1.47 17.02
N ASN A 252 -11.70 -1.60 17.92
CA ASN A 252 -11.38 -0.60 18.93
C ASN A 252 -10.23 0.31 18.44
N PRO A 253 -10.46 1.62 18.22
CA PRO A 253 -9.43 2.52 17.71
C PRO A 253 -8.17 2.59 18.59
N SER A 254 -8.33 2.58 19.91
CA SER A 254 -7.23 2.64 20.88
C SER A 254 -6.40 1.36 20.86
N THR A 255 -7.05 0.21 20.72
CA THR A 255 -6.36 -1.09 20.59
C THR A 255 -5.59 -1.17 19.28
N ALA A 256 -6.21 -0.82 18.15
CA ALA A 256 -5.53 -0.80 16.87
C ALA A 256 -4.33 0.17 16.85
N GLN A 257 -4.44 1.31 17.56
CA GLN A 257 -3.34 2.24 17.73
C GLN A 257 -2.21 1.63 18.56
N PHE A 258 -2.53 0.95 19.67
CA PHE A 258 -1.55 0.25 20.49
C PHE A 258 -0.86 -0.90 19.73
N ASP A 259 -1.60 -1.74 19.01
CA ASP A 259 -1.06 -2.84 18.21
C ASP A 259 -0.08 -2.33 17.15
N HIS A 260 -0.44 -1.24 16.45
CA HIS A 260 0.44 -0.59 15.49
C HIS A 260 1.73 -0.06 16.15
N ARG A 261 1.63 0.56 17.34
CA ARG A 261 2.81 1.01 18.11
C ARG A 261 3.69 -0.15 18.57
N LEU A 262 3.08 -1.26 18.99
CA LEU A 262 3.80 -2.45 19.45
C LEU A 262 4.65 -3.06 18.32
N ILE A 263 4.07 -3.19 17.12
CA ILE A 263 4.81 -3.65 15.93
C ILE A 263 5.89 -2.64 15.54
N ALA A 264 5.62 -1.33 15.64
CA ALA A 264 6.62 -0.29 15.40
C ALA A 264 7.83 -0.43 16.33
N TRP A 265 7.62 -0.60 17.64
CA TRP A 265 8.70 -0.80 18.62
C TRP A 265 9.50 -2.06 18.33
N LEU A 266 8.84 -3.15 17.96
CA LEU A 266 9.52 -4.38 17.52
C LEU A 266 10.42 -4.11 16.30
N LEU A 267 9.91 -3.41 15.28
CA LEU A 267 10.68 -3.08 14.08
C LEU A 267 11.83 -2.12 14.37
N ILE A 268 11.67 -1.17 15.31
CA ILE A 268 12.73 -0.26 15.77
C ILE A 268 13.93 -1.04 16.33
N LEU A 269 13.71 -2.24 16.88
CA LEU A 269 14.78 -3.13 17.32
C LEU A 269 15.28 -4.03 16.18
N LEU A 270 14.37 -4.63 15.41
CA LEU A 270 14.72 -5.64 14.40
C LEU A 270 15.45 -5.06 13.19
N VAL A 271 15.09 -3.88 12.71
CA VAL A 271 15.72 -3.29 11.51
C VAL A 271 17.20 -2.93 11.78
N PRO A 272 17.56 -2.22 12.87
CA PRO A 272 18.96 -2.02 13.23
C PRO A 272 19.69 -3.33 13.53
N ALA A 273 19.05 -4.29 14.21
CA ALA A 273 19.66 -5.59 14.48
C ALA A 273 19.98 -6.37 13.18
N PHE A 274 19.06 -6.34 12.21
CA PHE A 274 19.29 -6.87 10.87
C PHE A 274 20.48 -6.18 10.21
N TRP A 275 20.51 -4.83 10.23
CA TRP A 275 21.58 -4.04 9.65
C TRP A 275 22.94 -4.37 10.28
N LEU A 276 23.04 -4.40 11.61
CA LEU A 276 24.25 -4.80 12.34
C LEU A 276 24.70 -6.23 12.01
N ARG A 277 23.76 -7.18 11.93
CA ARG A 277 24.07 -8.56 11.54
C ARG A 277 24.58 -8.66 10.11
N SER A 278 24.11 -7.78 9.21
CA SER A 278 24.56 -7.73 7.83
C SER A 278 26.04 -7.35 7.69
N TRP A 279 26.64 -6.67 8.68
CA TRP A 279 28.08 -6.38 8.72
C TRP A 279 28.95 -7.60 9.04
N ARG A 280 28.37 -8.65 9.64
CA ARG A 280 29.09 -9.90 9.96
C ARG A 280 29.17 -10.86 8.78
N VAL A 281 28.62 -10.49 7.62
CA VAL A 281 28.58 -11.30 6.41
C VAL A 281 29.12 -10.46 5.24
N THR A 282 29.92 -11.08 4.38
CA THR A 282 30.40 -10.44 3.14
C THR A 282 29.22 -10.26 2.18
N LEU A 283 28.88 -9.01 1.86
CA LEU A 283 27.78 -8.66 0.96
C LEU A 283 28.32 -8.03 -0.31
N ALA A 284 27.71 -8.37 -1.45
CA ALA A 284 27.93 -7.65 -2.69
C ALA A 284 27.56 -6.15 -2.52
N PRO A 285 28.17 -5.23 -3.29
CA PRO A 285 27.92 -3.79 -3.15
C PRO A 285 26.43 -3.40 -3.20
N ARG A 286 25.66 -4.02 -4.09
CA ARG A 286 24.20 -3.79 -4.22
C ARG A 286 23.42 -4.25 -2.99
N ALA A 287 23.77 -5.41 -2.42
CA ALA A 287 23.15 -5.92 -1.20
C ALA A 287 23.46 -5.01 0.01
N ARG A 288 24.70 -4.52 0.11
CA ARG A 288 25.11 -3.54 1.14
C ARG A 288 24.36 -2.22 1.00
N LEU A 289 24.26 -1.70 -0.22
CA LEU A 289 23.47 -0.49 -0.51
C LEU A 289 22.02 -0.66 -0.08
N ALA A 290 21.37 -1.77 -0.49
CA ALA A 290 19.99 -2.04 -0.13
C ALA A 290 19.79 -2.14 1.40
N ALA A 291 20.72 -2.77 2.13
CA ALA A 291 20.66 -2.87 3.59
C ALA A 291 20.82 -1.49 4.28
N ASN A 292 21.70 -0.64 3.77
CA ASN A 292 21.86 0.73 4.28
C ASN A 292 20.61 1.59 4.00
N LEU A 293 20.06 1.49 2.79
CA LEU A 293 18.82 2.18 2.43
C LEU A 293 17.63 1.71 3.27
N LEU A 294 17.55 0.41 3.60
CA LEU A 294 16.50 -0.10 4.48
C LEU A 294 16.53 0.62 5.84
N LEU A 295 17.71 0.75 6.45
CA LEU A 295 17.85 1.46 7.72
C LEU A 295 17.45 2.94 7.60
N LEU A 296 17.94 3.62 6.55
CA LEU A 296 17.67 5.05 6.34
C LEU A 296 16.18 5.33 6.10
N VAL A 297 15.55 4.61 5.17
CA VAL A 297 14.12 4.79 4.85
C VAL A 297 13.25 4.37 6.03
N PHE A 298 13.64 3.36 6.79
CA PHE A 298 12.93 2.97 8.01
C PHE A 298 13.03 4.05 9.11
N ALA A 299 14.19 4.69 9.28
CA ALA A 299 14.31 5.81 10.21
C ALA A 299 13.39 6.98 9.82
N LEU A 300 13.30 7.29 8.52
CA LEU A 300 12.33 8.26 7.99
C LEU A 300 10.89 7.83 8.29
N GLN A 301 10.54 6.56 8.08
CA GLN A 301 9.22 6.01 8.35
C GLN A 301 8.81 6.19 9.82
N VAL A 302 9.72 5.91 10.75
CA VAL A 302 9.50 6.10 12.19
C VAL A 302 9.29 7.58 12.51
N GLY A 303 10.14 8.46 11.98
CA GLY A 303 10.00 9.90 12.16
C GLY A 303 8.65 10.43 11.66
N LEU A 304 8.22 10.00 10.46
CA LEU A 304 6.92 10.37 9.89
C LEU A 304 5.75 9.83 10.74
N GLY A 305 5.85 8.61 11.27
CA GLY A 305 4.81 8.01 12.11
C GLY A 305 4.64 8.77 13.43
N ILE A 306 5.75 9.08 14.10
CA ILE A 306 5.75 9.87 15.33
C ILE A 306 5.23 11.29 15.06
N SER A 307 5.69 11.95 13.99
CA SER A 307 5.22 13.30 13.65
C SER A 307 3.73 13.33 13.30
N THR A 308 3.24 12.36 12.52
CA THR A 308 1.81 12.21 12.20
C THR A 308 1.00 12.07 13.49
N LEU A 309 1.50 11.31 14.45
CA LEU A 309 0.86 11.08 15.72
C LEU A 309 0.83 12.34 16.60
N LEU A 310 1.98 12.97 16.84
CA LEU A 310 2.10 14.13 17.74
C LEU A 310 1.36 15.36 17.22
N LEU A 311 1.27 15.51 15.89
CA LEU A 311 0.61 16.64 15.23
C LEU A 311 -0.86 16.37 14.89
N VAL A 312 -1.46 15.31 15.45
CA VAL A 312 -2.90 15.00 15.32
C VAL A 312 -3.32 14.73 13.88
N VAL A 313 -2.60 13.81 13.23
CA VAL A 313 -2.87 13.26 11.90
C VAL A 313 -3.02 14.32 10.78
N PRO A 314 -2.05 15.23 10.56
CA PRO A 314 -2.10 16.13 9.41
C PRO A 314 -2.07 15.32 8.11
N VAL A 315 -2.99 15.59 7.19
CA VAL A 315 -3.14 14.83 5.93
C VAL A 315 -1.83 14.65 5.17
N PRO A 316 -0.98 15.68 4.97
CA PRO A 316 0.29 15.51 4.25
C PRO A 316 1.25 14.53 4.93
N LEU A 317 1.33 14.54 6.27
CA LEU A 317 2.21 13.64 7.02
C LEU A 317 1.66 12.22 7.04
N ALA A 318 0.35 12.07 7.22
CA ALA A 318 -0.30 10.76 7.18
C ALA A 318 -0.17 10.09 5.81
N ALA A 319 -0.35 10.87 4.72
CA ALA A 319 -0.15 10.38 3.36
C ALA A 319 1.33 10.00 3.12
N LEU A 320 2.27 10.88 3.47
CA LEU A 320 3.70 10.59 3.30
C LEU A 320 4.16 9.38 4.13
N HIS A 321 3.64 9.20 5.34
CA HIS A 321 3.90 8.02 6.17
C HIS A 321 3.39 6.73 5.51
N GLN A 322 2.24 6.75 4.87
CA GLN A 322 1.72 5.61 4.11
C GLN A 322 2.58 5.32 2.87
N ASP A 323 3.00 6.36 2.15
CA ASP A 323 3.79 6.22 0.93
C ASP A 323 5.18 5.65 1.23
N VAL A 324 5.86 6.19 2.24
CA VAL A 324 7.18 5.72 2.68
C VAL A 324 7.10 4.28 3.21
N ALA A 325 5.95 3.84 3.76
CA ALA A 325 5.77 2.43 4.16
C ALA A 325 5.95 1.45 2.99
N MET A 326 5.43 1.78 1.80
CA MET A 326 5.64 0.97 0.60
C MET A 326 7.12 0.97 0.18
N VAL A 327 7.82 2.09 0.35
CA VAL A 327 9.27 2.17 0.06
C VAL A 327 10.09 1.33 1.03
N VAL A 328 9.75 1.32 2.33
CA VAL A 328 10.35 0.40 3.31
C VAL A 328 10.12 -1.05 2.87
N PHE A 329 8.89 -1.38 2.48
CA PHE A 329 8.52 -2.72 2.04
C PHE A 329 9.27 -3.15 0.75
N ALA A 330 9.34 -2.27 -0.24
CA ALA A 330 10.10 -2.50 -1.47
C ALA A 330 11.60 -2.71 -1.17
N THR A 331 12.16 -1.94 -0.23
CA THR A 331 13.57 -2.02 0.12
C THR A 331 13.89 -3.33 0.86
N VAL A 332 13.04 -3.78 1.79
CA VAL A 332 13.26 -5.08 2.46
C VAL A 332 13.10 -6.26 1.48
N LEU A 333 12.19 -6.17 0.50
CA LEU A 333 12.09 -7.16 -0.58
C LEU A 333 13.34 -7.16 -1.46
N TRP A 334 13.88 -5.99 -1.78
CA TRP A 334 15.11 -5.87 -2.56
C TRP A 334 16.30 -6.49 -1.81
N VAL A 335 16.49 -6.13 -0.53
CA VAL A 335 17.50 -6.76 0.33
C VAL A 335 17.34 -8.27 0.35
N ASN A 336 16.11 -8.77 0.57
CA ASN A 336 15.86 -10.20 0.59
C ASN A 336 16.24 -10.89 -0.73
N HIS A 337 15.94 -10.22 -1.86
CA HIS A 337 16.25 -10.72 -3.18
C HIS A 337 17.76 -10.80 -3.46
N GLU A 338 18.52 -9.78 -3.06
CA GLU A 338 19.98 -9.74 -3.19
C GLU A 338 20.68 -10.79 -2.30
N LEU A 339 20.07 -11.17 -1.18
CA LEU A 339 20.61 -12.18 -0.26
C LEU A 339 20.30 -13.63 -0.66
N ARG A 340 19.60 -13.84 -1.79
CA ARG A 340 19.22 -15.19 -2.23
C ARG A 340 20.43 -16.00 -2.64
N VAL A 341 20.63 -17.12 -1.96
CA VAL A 341 21.58 -18.15 -2.37
C VAL A 341 20.89 -19.08 -3.36
N LEU A 342 21.54 -19.43 -4.48
CA LEU A 342 21.05 -20.48 -5.37
C LEU A 342 21.00 -21.80 -4.57
N ARG A 343 19.83 -22.43 -4.52
CA ARG A 343 19.67 -23.73 -3.87
C ARG A 343 20.35 -24.83 -4.66
#